data_AF-S7P4J0-F1
#
_entry.id   AF-S7P4J0-F1
#
_cell.length_a   1.000
_cell.length_b   1.000
_cell.length_c   1.000
_cell.angle_alpha   90.00
_cell.angle_beta   90.00
_cell.angle_gamma   90.00
#
_symmetry.space_group_name_H-M   'P 1'
#
loop_
_entity.id
_entity.type
_entity.pdbx_description
1 polymer ?
#
loop_
_entity_poly.entity_id
_entity_poly.type
_entity_poly.pdbx_seq_one_letter_code
_entity_poly.pdbx_strand_id
1 'polypeptide(L)'
;MATNLRSTTFNSCPSSTEADDEGVQGTCEDASICKRFAVSIGYWDDPYLQHLVRLSKERKAPEINRGKWPPFSLASSHQLSGYFARVHGISELIKAFLRKTECHCQILNLGAGMDTTFWILKDQDLLPDKYFEVDFPLIVTRKVHSIRSRPLLLKPILELHSEDTLQSGKEVLETDGHMLDSKRYALIGADLRDLATLEEKLKKCNMNTQLPTLLVTECVLVYMTPEQSANLIKWAANSFETAMFISYEQVNMDDRFGQIMIENLRRRQCDLAGVEPCKSLESQKERFLSNGWETASAVNMMELYSRLPRAEVSRIESLEFLDELELLEQLMCHYCLCWATRGGSELGGHSLLKEHKVSLSTPRSSQLCQHPDWSPGKLISDFDWQSLSEATSGGHFNPAVSLAAMLVGGLNLTMLLPYWVSQLCGGLLGASLAKAVSPGDRFWNASGAAFVTVQEPGQVAGAVLAEVVLTTLLALAVCMGAINEKTQGPLAPFSIGFSVTVDILAGGAVSGACMNPARAFGPAVVANHWAFHWIYWLGPLLGSLLVGALVRDAEAGAGHPVALVPLVPGKFCIARYCTGPGSTAPSLAGPGFLLDGLLLGPEVL
;
A
#
# COMPACT_ATOMS: atom_id res chain seq x y z
N MET A 1 -27.74 2.78 -59.04
CA MET A 1 -27.42 4.10 -58.47
C MET A 1 -28.56 4.46 -57.53
N ALA A 2 -28.66 3.90 -56.31
CA ALA A 2 -27.82 4.10 -55.12
C ALA A 2 -27.90 5.53 -54.55
N THR A 3 -28.98 5.80 -53.81
CA THR A 3 -29.07 6.86 -52.79
C THR A 3 -29.87 6.28 -51.62
N ASN A 4 -29.17 5.72 -50.63
CA ASN A 4 -29.73 5.41 -49.32
C ASN A 4 -28.96 6.22 -48.29
N LEU A 5 -29.69 7.10 -47.60
CA LEU A 5 -29.25 7.88 -46.46
C LEU A 5 -28.90 6.95 -45.30
N ARG A 6 -27.65 7.00 -44.84
CA ARG A 6 -27.24 6.46 -43.54
C ARG A 6 -27.79 7.38 -42.46
N SER A 7 -28.76 6.91 -41.67
CA SER A 7 -28.99 7.47 -40.33
C SER A 7 -27.92 6.93 -39.40
N THR A 8 -27.05 7.82 -38.93
CA THR A 8 -26.20 7.60 -37.77
C THR A 8 -27.08 7.58 -36.53
N THR A 9 -27.33 6.39 -35.98
CA THR A 9 -27.84 6.24 -34.62
C THR A 9 -26.83 6.85 -33.65
N PHE A 10 -27.21 7.98 -33.04
CA PHE A 10 -26.50 8.58 -31.93
C PHE A 10 -26.46 7.58 -30.77
N ASN A 11 -25.26 7.28 -30.28
CA ASN A 11 -25.05 6.62 -28.99
C ASN A 11 -25.74 7.45 -27.90
N SER A 12 -26.74 6.87 -27.25
CA SER A 12 -27.26 7.36 -25.97
C SER A 12 -26.16 7.27 -24.91
N CYS A 13 -25.99 8.30 -24.09
CA CYS A 13 -25.20 8.19 -22.86
C CYS A 13 -25.73 7.01 -22.03
N PRO A 14 -24.87 6.13 -21.49
CA PRO A 14 -25.31 5.11 -20.55
C PRO A 14 -25.99 5.78 -19.35
N SER A 15 -27.03 5.14 -18.83
CA SER A 15 -27.63 5.54 -17.55
C SER A 15 -26.58 5.45 -16.43
N SER A 16 -26.71 6.23 -15.35
CA SER A 16 -25.71 6.24 -14.26
C SER A 16 -25.47 4.83 -13.70
N THR A 17 -26.52 4.01 -13.62
CA THR A 17 -26.46 2.61 -13.20
C THR A 17 -25.71 1.68 -14.16
N GLU A 18 -25.83 1.87 -15.47
CA GLU A 18 -25.09 1.06 -16.45
C GLU A 18 -23.60 1.44 -16.51
N ALA A 19 -23.28 2.71 -16.32
CA ALA A 19 -21.90 3.19 -16.23
C ALA A 19 -21.20 2.65 -14.96
N ASP A 20 -21.91 2.62 -13.84
CA ASP A 20 -21.41 2.03 -12.59
C ASP A 20 -21.19 0.51 -12.73
N ASP A 21 -22.09 -0.20 -13.43
CA ASP A 21 -21.96 -1.64 -13.68
C ASP A 21 -20.75 -2.00 -14.56
N GLU A 22 -20.43 -1.20 -15.58
CA GLU A 22 -19.22 -1.39 -16.39
C GLU A 22 -17.94 -1.21 -15.54
N GLY A 23 -17.92 -0.20 -14.67
CA GLY A 23 -16.82 0.05 -13.74
C GLY A 23 -16.64 -1.09 -12.74
N VAL A 24 -17.73 -1.58 -12.14
CA VAL A 24 -17.73 -2.74 -11.24
C VAL A 24 -17.24 -4.00 -11.96
N GLN A 25 -17.71 -4.28 -13.18
CA GLN A 25 -17.24 -5.43 -13.96
C GLN A 25 -15.74 -5.32 -14.33
N GLY A 26 -15.22 -4.11 -14.52
CA GLY A 26 -13.79 -3.85 -14.71
C GLY A 26 -12.91 -4.30 -13.54
N THR A 27 -13.44 -4.28 -12.31
CA THR A 27 -12.70 -4.71 -11.11
C THR A 27 -12.32 -6.19 -11.14
N CYS A 28 -13.11 -7.03 -11.83
CA CYS A 28 -12.79 -8.43 -12.05
C CYS A 28 -11.46 -8.58 -12.80
N GLU A 29 -11.20 -7.76 -13.82
CA GLU A 29 -9.96 -7.80 -14.59
C GLU A 29 -8.76 -7.34 -13.75
N ASP A 30 -8.92 -6.29 -12.95
CA ASP A 30 -7.86 -5.80 -12.07
C ASP A 30 -7.48 -6.82 -10.99
N ALA A 31 -8.46 -7.37 -10.26
CA ALA A 31 -8.20 -8.37 -9.23
C ALA A 31 -7.54 -9.64 -9.81
N SER A 32 -8.04 -10.07 -10.98
CA SER A 32 -7.51 -11.20 -11.74
C SER A 32 -6.04 -11.01 -12.13
N ILE A 33 -5.68 -9.83 -12.63
CA ILE A 33 -4.31 -9.49 -13.03
C ILE A 33 -3.39 -9.46 -11.82
N CYS A 34 -3.81 -8.86 -10.71
CA CYS A 34 -3.03 -8.81 -9.47
C CYS A 34 -2.77 -10.21 -8.91
N LYS A 35 -3.82 -11.06 -8.83
CA LYS A 35 -3.68 -12.46 -8.43
C LYS A 35 -2.70 -13.21 -9.35
N ARG A 36 -2.83 -13.06 -10.68
CA ARG A 36 -1.93 -13.74 -11.64
C ARG A 36 -0.48 -13.27 -11.52
N PHE A 37 -0.26 -11.99 -11.24
CA PHE A 37 1.08 -11.45 -11.05
C PHE A 37 1.72 -11.98 -9.76
N ALA A 38 1.00 -12.00 -8.64
CA ALA A 38 1.48 -12.56 -7.37
C ALA A 38 1.85 -14.06 -7.50
N VAL A 39 1.02 -14.84 -8.21
CA VAL A 39 1.32 -16.26 -8.52
C VAL A 39 2.61 -16.38 -9.33
N SER A 40 2.84 -15.49 -10.31
CA SER A 40 4.05 -15.54 -11.14
C SER A 40 5.36 -15.25 -10.38
N ILE A 41 5.26 -14.56 -9.24
CA ILE A 41 6.39 -14.28 -8.34
C ILE A 41 6.58 -15.41 -7.32
N GLY A 42 5.56 -16.23 -7.06
CA GLY A 42 5.61 -17.37 -6.14
C GLY A 42 4.97 -17.10 -4.77
N TYR A 43 4.07 -16.10 -4.66
CA TYR A 43 3.35 -15.87 -3.40
C TYR A 43 2.48 -17.07 -3.01
N TRP A 44 1.79 -17.70 -3.97
CA TRP A 44 1.14 -19.01 -3.82
C TRP A 44 1.09 -19.74 -5.17
N ASP A 45 0.79 -21.04 -5.11
CA ASP A 45 0.69 -21.88 -6.29
C ASP A 45 -0.73 -21.89 -6.87
N ASP A 46 -0.85 -21.49 -8.13
CA ASP A 46 -2.09 -21.59 -8.90
C ASP A 46 -1.78 -21.88 -10.38
N PRO A 47 -1.85 -23.15 -10.81
CA PRO A 47 -1.55 -23.53 -12.18
C PRO A 47 -2.69 -23.19 -13.16
N TYR A 48 -3.85 -22.76 -12.67
CA TYR A 48 -5.08 -22.57 -13.44
C TYR A 48 -5.28 -21.12 -13.88
N LEU A 49 -4.92 -20.16 -13.05
CA LEU A 49 -5.19 -18.73 -13.28
C LEU A 49 -4.57 -18.20 -14.58
N GLN A 50 -3.45 -18.77 -14.99
CA GLN A 50 -2.79 -18.45 -16.26
C GLN A 50 -3.64 -18.73 -17.52
N HIS A 51 -4.67 -19.57 -17.40
CA HIS A 51 -5.58 -19.94 -18.48
C HIS A 51 -6.81 -19.04 -18.57
N LEU A 52 -7.13 -18.31 -17.49
CA LEU A 52 -8.30 -17.43 -17.40
C LEU A 52 -7.96 -15.96 -17.67
N VAL A 53 -6.80 -15.52 -17.19
CA VAL A 53 -6.36 -14.11 -17.17
C VAL A 53 -5.07 -14.02 -17.93
N ARG A 54 -4.71 -12.93 -18.63
CA ARG A 54 -3.38 -12.76 -19.26
C ARG A 54 -2.33 -12.28 -18.25
N LEU A 55 -1.06 -12.69 -18.42
CA LEU A 55 0.03 -12.13 -17.60
C LEU A 55 0.23 -10.68 -18.03
N SER A 56 0.10 -9.74 -17.11
CA SER A 56 0.40 -8.35 -17.39
C SER A 56 1.89 -8.23 -17.75
N LYS A 57 2.19 -7.66 -18.92
CA LYS A 57 3.57 -7.30 -19.32
C LYS A 57 4.04 -6.01 -18.67
N GLU A 58 3.09 -5.22 -18.18
CA GLU A 58 3.32 -3.99 -17.43
C GLU A 58 3.14 -4.29 -15.95
N ARG A 59 4.14 -3.94 -15.14
CA ARG A 59 4.00 -3.97 -13.69
C ARG A 59 3.05 -2.82 -13.31
N LYS A 60 1.87 -3.14 -12.80
CA LYS A 60 0.80 -2.16 -12.54
C LYS A 60 1.04 -1.44 -11.21
N ALA A 61 1.20 -0.11 -11.27
CA ALA A 61 0.60 0.82 -10.31
C ALA A 61 -0.20 1.84 -11.15
N PRO A 62 -1.51 2.02 -10.95
CA PRO A 62 -2.30 2.90 -11.82
C PRO A 62 -2.34 4.32 -11.27
N GLU A 63 -1.22 5.06 -11.29
CA GLU A 63 -1.22 6.52 -11.33
C GLU A 63 0.12 7.00 -11.93
N ILE A 64 0.05 8.02 -12.80
CA ILE A 64 1.16 8.74 -13.48
C ILE A 64 1.58 8.17 -14.85
N ASN A 65 0.73 8.42 -15.85
CA ASN A 65 1.22 8.78 -17.19
C ASN A 65 1.82 10.20 -17.12
N ARG A 66 3.12 10.32 -16.85
CA ARG A 66 3.98 11.45 -17.26
C ARG A 66 5.47 11.16 -17.03
N GLY A 67 6.15 10.78 -18.12
CA GLY A 67 7.54 11.17 -18.38
C GLY A 67 8.67 10.21 -17.99
N LYS A 68 9.05 9.31 -18.91
CA LYS A 68 10.39 8.72 -19.15
C LYS A 68 11.38 8.70 -17.96
N TRP A 69 11.36 7.62 -17.19
CA TRP A 69 12.48 7.05 -16.41
C TRP A 69 12.42 5.50 -16.51
N PRO A 70 13.53 4.76 -16.28
CA PRO A 70 13.67 3.34 -16.62
C PRO A 70 12.78 2.42 -15.75
N PRO A 71 12.55 1.15 -16.15
CA PRO A 71 11.38 0.35 -15.81
C PRO A 71 11.46 -0.26 -14.40
N PHE A 72 11.22 0.54 -13.37
CA PHE A 72 10.96 0.07 -12.00
C PHE A 72 9.79 0.88 -11.44
N SER A 73 8.57 0.58 -11.90
CA SER A 73 7.35 1.01 -11.22
C SER A 73 6.42 -0.19 -11.18
N LEU A 74 6.35 -0.76 -9.98
CA LEU A 74 5.91 -2.11 -9.63
C LEU A 74 4.52 -2.05 -8.99
N ALA A 75 3.78 -3.16 -8.98
CA ALA A 75 2.85 -3.37 -7.87
C ALA A 75 3.74 -3.40 -6.62
N SER A 76 3.51 -2.50 -5.66
CA SER A 76 4.37 -2.44 -4.48
C SER A 76 4.33 -3.80 -3.75
N SER A 77 5.46 -4.26 -3.23
CA SER A 77 5.58 -5.53 -2.49
C SER A 77 4.47 -5.66 -1.42
N HIS A 78 4.05 -4.50 -0.88
CA HIS A 78 2.94 -4.32 0.05
C HIS A 78 1.60 -4.84 -0.50
N GLN A 79 1.26 -4.49 -1.74
CA GLN A 79 0.00 -4.91 -2.35
C GLN A 79 -0.03 -6.43 -2.56
N LEU A 80 1.10 -7.04 -2.93
CA LEU A 80 1.18 -8.48 -3.19
C LEU A 80 1.15 -9.29 -1.89
N SER A 81 1.81 -8.82 -0.83
CA SER A 81 1.63 -9.36 0.52
C SER A 81 0.17 -9.23 1.00
N GLY A 82 -0.50 -8.13 0.65
CA GLY A 82 -1.96 -7.95 0.80
C GLY A 82 -2.79 -9.03 0.13
N TYR A 83 -2.54 -9.28 -1.16
CA TYR A 83 -3.23 -10.32 -1.92
C TYR A 83 -2.95 -11.72 -1.39
N PHE A 84 -1.73 -12.00 -0.93
CA PHE A 84 -1.43 -13.27 -0.28
C PHE A 84 -2.26 -13.46 0.99
N ALA A 85 -2.25 -12.48 1.91
CA ALA A 85 -3.01 -12.58 3.16
C ALA A 85 -4.50 -12.78 2.90
N ARG A 86 -5.05 -12.09 1.89
CA ARG A 86 -6.42 -12.23 1.41
C ARG A 86 -6.72 -13.66 0.95
N VAL A 87 -5.92 -14.20 0.02
CA VAL A 87 -6.12 -15.55 -0.54
C VAL A 87 -5.92 -16.61 0.54
N HIS A 88 -4.89 -16.48 1.38
CA HIS A 88 -4.61 -17.39 2.47
C HIS A 88 -5.75 -17.42 3.50
N GLY A 89 -6.21 -16.25 3.96
CA GLY A 89 -7.28 -16.16 4.96
C GLY A 89 -8.59 -16.79 4.50
N ILE A 90 -9.00 -16.54 3.27
CA ILE A 90 -10.21 -17.13 2.68
C ILE A 90 -10.03 -18.64 2.48
N SER A 91 -8.87 -19.08 1.96
CA SER A 91 -8.57 -20.50 1.75
C SER A 91 -8.63 -21.29 3.05
N GLU A 92 -8.07 -20.75 4.14
CA GLU A 92 -8.09 -21.44 5.44
C GLU A 92 -9.49 -21.55 6.05
N LEU A 93 -10.34 -20.53 5.88
CA LEU A 93 -11.75 -20.62 6.29
C LEU A 93 -12.54 -21.63 5.44
N ILE A 94 -12.33 -21.66 4.11
CA ILE A 94 -12.95 -22.65 3.22
C ILE A 94 -12.54 -24.07 3.64
N LYS A 95 -11.24 -24.33 3.84
CA LYS A 95 -10.76 -25.64 4.30
C LYS A 95 -11.28 -26.00 5.69
N ALA A 96 -11.39 -25.03 6.60
CA ALA A 96 -11.94 -25.28 7.92
C ALA A 96 -13.41 -25.73 7.85
N PHE A 97 -14.21 -25.08 6.99
CA PHE A 97 -15.59 -25.48 6.74
C PHE A 97 -15.67 -26.89 6.12
N LEU A 98 -14.91 -27.15 5.06
CA LEU A 98 -14.86 -28.46 4.38
C LEU A 98 -14.45 -29.60 5.32
N ARG A 99 -13.46 -29.36 6.20
CA ARG A 99 -13.06 -30.36 7.23
C ARG A 99 -14.18 -30.65 8.22
N LYS A 100 -14.95 -29.62 8.60
CA LYS A 100 -16.05 -29.76 9.56
C LYS A 100 -17.27 -30.46 8.98
N THR A 101 -17.51 -30.31 7.69
CA THR A 101 -18.61 -30.95 6.97
C THR A 101 -18.19 -32.27 6.31
N GLU A 102 -16.92 -32.68 6.44
CA GLU A 102 -16.36 -33.84 5.75
C GLU A 102 -16.58 -33.78 4.22
N CYS A 103 -16.51 -32.57 3.66
CA CYS A 103 -16.85 -32.23 2.27
C CYS A 103 -18.31 -32.49 1.85
N HIS A 104 -19.17 -32.95 2.75
CA HIS A 104 -20.61 -33.09 2.54
C HIS A 104 -21.33 -31.74 2.71
N CYS A 105 -21.08 -30.85 1.76
CA CYS A 105 -21.57 -29.48 1.77
C CYS A 105 -21.59 -28.86 0.38
N GLN A 106 -22.12 -27.64 0.29
CA GLN A 106 -22.05 -26.81 -0.91
C GLN A 106 -21.18 -25.57 -0.67
N ILE A 107 -20.53 -25.09 -1.73
CA ILE A 107 -19.86 -23.78 -1.73
C ILE A 107 -20.52 -22.91 -2.79
N LEU A 108 -20.87 -21.68 -2.43
CA LEU A 108 -21.46 -20.66 -3.30
C LEU A 108 -20.58 -19.41 -3.29
N ASN A 109 -19.75 -19.26 -4.32
CA ASN A 109 -18.89 -18.09 -4.51
C ASN A 109 -19.65 -17.01 -5.30
N LEU A 110 -20.04 -15.94 -4.61
CA LEU A 110 -20.86 -14.84 -5.14
C LEU A 110 -19.96 -13.69 -5.57
N GLY A 111 -20.00 -13.34 -6.86
CA GLY A 111 -19.05 -12.42 -7.50
C GLY A 111 -17.68 -13.09 -7.69
N ALA A 112 -17.68 -14.33 -8.19
CA ALA A 112 -16.49 -15.18 -8.25
C ALA A 112 -15.42 -14.68 -9.22
N GLY A 113 -15.76 -13.85 -10.21
CA GLY A 113 -14.84 -13.40 -11.24
C GLY A 113 -14.11 -14.57 -11.91
N MET A 114 -12.78 -14.45 -12.05
CA MET A 114 -11.91 -15.50 -12.60
C MET A 114 -11.31 -16.41 -11.52
N ASP A 115 -12.02 -16.62 -10.41
CA ASP A 115 -11.57 -17.51 -9.32
C ASP A 115 -11.29 -18.94 -9.80
N THR A 116 -10.30 -19.58 -9.17
CA THR A 116 -9.76 -20.89 -9.54
C THR A 116 -9.92 -21.93 -8.43
N THR A 117 -10.61 -21.59 -7.34
CA THR A 117 -10.67 -22.40 -6.11
C THR A 117 -11.24 -23.78 -6.37
N PHE A 118 -12.21 -23.94 -7.27
CA PHE A 118 -12.76 -25.26 -7.63
C PHE A 118 -11.67 -26.26 -8.06
N TRP A 119 -10.78 -25.85 -8.97
CA TRP A 119 -9.72 -26.73 -9.46
C TRP A 119 -8.65 -26.97 -8.40
N ILE A 120 -8.31 -25.95 -7.60
CA ILE A 120 -7.37 -26.08 -6.49
C ILE A 120 -7.89 -27.08 -5.44
N LEU A 121 -9.19 -27.02 -5.09
CA LEU A 121 -9.81 -27.96 -4.17
C LEU A 121 -9.87 -29.38 -4.73
N LYS A 122 -10.05 -29.54 -6.05
CA LYS A 122 -9.96 -30.86 -6.70
C LYS A 122 -8.58 -31.47 -6.58
N ASP A 123 -7.52 -30.68 -6.82
CA ASP A 123 -6.15 -31.17 -6.70
C ASP A 123 -5.78 -31.55 -5.26
N GLN A 124 -6.44 -30.93 -4.28
CA GLN A 124 -6.26 -31.20 -2.86
C GLN A 124 -7.19 -32.32 -2.33
N ASP A 125 -8.03 -32.92 -3.17
CA ASP A 125 -9.06 -33.91 -2.80
C ASP A 125 -10.05 -33.39 -1.73
N LEU A 126 -10.42 -32.12 -1.82
CA LEU A 126 -11.30 -31.40 -0.88
C LEU A 126 -12.56 -30.86 -1.57
N LEU A 127 -13.09 -31.57 -2.58
CA LEU A 127 -14.24 -31.08 -3.34
C LEU A 127 -15.56 -31.18 -2.54
N PRO A 128 -16.33 -30.08 -2.43
CA PRO A 128 -17.69 -30.13 -1.88
C PRO A 128 -18.63 -30.94 -2.80
N ASP A 129 -19.80 -31.34 -2.31
CA ASP A 129 -20.82 -32.03 -3.12
C ASP A 129 -21.13 -31.26 -4.41
N LYS A 130 -21.25 -29.93 -4.31
CA LYS A 130 -21.34 -29.06 -5.48
C LYS A 130 -20.77 -27.68 -5.22
N TYR A 131 -19.98 -27.18 -6.16
CA TYR A 131 -19.38 -25.85 -6.15
C TYR A 131 -20.13 -24.94 -7.14
N PHE A 132 -20.62 -23.81 -6.66
CA PHE A 132 -21.39 -22.84 -7.43
C PHE A 132 -20.61 -21.52 -7.51
N GLU A 133 -20.56 -20.95 -8.69
CA GLU A 133 -20.06 -19.60 -8.94
C GLU A 133 -21.14 -18.74 -9.56
N VAL A 134 -21.26 -17.51 -9.08
CA VAL A 134 -22.21 -16.53 -9.60
C VAL A 134 -21.46 -15.25 -9.94
N ASP A 135 -21.71 -14.70 -11.12
CA ASP A 135 -21.20 -13.38 -11.50
C ASP A 135 -22.12 -12.77 -12.56
N PHE A 136 -21.85 -11.53 -12.98
CA PHE A 136 -22.56 -10.91 -14.09
C PHE A 136 -22.48 -11.77 -15.36
N PRO A 137 -23.55 -11.81 -16.19
CA PRO A 137 -23.57 -12.60 -17.43
C PRO A 137 -22.36 -12.37 -18.34
N LEU A 138 -21.83 -11.15 -18.41
CA LEU A 138 -20.63 -10.83 -19.21
C LEU A 138 -19.38 -11.54 -18.69
N ILE A 139 -19.14 -11.53 -17.38
CA ILE A 139 -18.00 -12.17 -16.74
C ILE A 139 -18.08 -13.69 -16.89
N VAL A 140 -19.28 -14.24 -16.67
CA VAL A 140 -19.55 -15.68 -16.87
C VAL A 140 -19.30 -16.10 -18.31
N THR A 141 -19.77 -15.34 -19.30
CA THR A 141 -19.54 -15.64 -20.71
C THR A 141 -18.05 -15.72 -21.04
N ARG A 142 -17.25 -14.79 -20.50
CA ARG A 142 -15.78 -14.79 -20.66
C ARG A 142 -15.15 -16.02 -20.02
N LYS A 143 -15.54 -16.36 -18.79
CA LYS A 143 -15.00 -17.52 -18.05
C LYS A 143 -15.39 -18.84 -18.71
N VAL A 144 -16.65 -19.01 -19.12
CA VAL A 144 -17.14 -20.17 -19.89
C VAL A 144 -16.34 -20.34 -21.19
N HIS A 145 -16.11 -19.26 -21.93
CA HIS A 145 -15.30 -19.31 -23.15
C HIS A 145 -13.87 -19.81 -22.85
N SER A 146 -13.23 -19.31 -21.79
CA SER A 146 -11.89 -19.74 -21.38
C SER A 146 -11.86 -21.22 -20.94
N ILE A 147 -12.85 -21.66 -20.15
CA ILE A 147 -12.98 -23.07 -19.72
C ILE A 147 -13.10 -23.98 -20.95
N ARG A 148 -14.02 -23.67 -21.89
CA ARG A 148 -14.24 -24.48 -23.10
C ARG A 148 -13.03 -24.52 -24.02
N SER A 149 -12.28 -23.42 -24.10
CA SER A 149 -11.12 -23.31 -24.98
C SER A 149 -9.86 -23.99 -24.42
N ARG A 150 -9.85 -24.38 -23.14
CA ARG A 150 -8.67 -24.88 -22.44
C ARG A 150 -8.96 -26.27 -21.83
N PRO A 151 -8.41 -27.35 -22.41
CA PRO A 151 -8.64 -28.71 -21.90
C PRO A 151 -8.24 -28.90 -20.42
N LEU A 152 -7.25 -28.15 -19.93
CA LEU A 152 -6.81 -28.20 -18.53
C LEU A 152 -7.89 -27.71 -17.54
N LEU A 153 -8.81 -26.83 -17.98
CA LEU A 153 -9.93 -26.38 -17.16
C LEU A 153 -11.18 -27.26 -17.37
N LEU A 154 -11.41 -27.71 -18.61
CA LEU A 154 -12.60 -28.46 -18.97
C LEU A 154 -12.57 -29.92 -18.51
N LYS A 155 -11.45 -30.63 -18.70
CA LYS A 155 -11.35 -32.07 -18.36
C LYS A 155 -11.70 -32.37 -16.90
N PRO A 156 -11.19 -31.62 -15.90
CA PRO A 156 -11.52 -31.87 -14.50
C PRO A 156 -13.02 -31.77 -14.17
N ILE A 157 -13.77 -30.94 -14.90
CA ILE A 157 -15.22 -30.80 -14.74
C ILE A 157 -15.94 -32.00 -15.37
N LEU A 158 -15.51 -32.43 -16.56
CA LEU A 158 -16.10 -33.54 -17.29
C LEU A 158 -15.89 -34.89 -16.59
N GLU A 159 -14.70 -35.14 -16.05
CA GLU A 159 -14.38 -36.34 -15.26
C GLU A 159 -15.37 -36.57 -14.11
N LEU A 160 -15.89 -35.49 -13.54
CA LEU A 160 -16.80 -35.51 -12.40
C LEU A 160 -18.29 -35.55 -12.81
N HIS A 161 -18.60 -35.35 -14.09
CA HIS A 161 -19.98 -35.24 -14.56
C HIS A 161 -20.65 -36.62 -14.76
N SER A 162 -19.96 -37.63 -15.30
CA SER A 162 -20.34 -39.07 -15.36
C SER A 162 -19.35 -39.90 -16.21
N GLU A 163 -19.22 -41.21 -15.95
CA GLU A 163 -18.31 -42.13 -16.69
C GLU A 163 -18.77 -42.51 -18.12
N ASP A 164 -20.05 -42.31 -18.47
CA ASP A 164 -20.63 -42.82 -19.73
C ASP A 164 -20.55 -41.83 -20.92
N THR A 165 -20.04 -40.61 -20.74
CA THR A 165 -20.18 -39.54 -21.74
C THR A 165 -18.87 -39.29 -22.51
N LEU A 166 -18.20 -40.36 -22.94
CA LEU A 166 -17.04 -40.27 -23.85
C LEU A 166 -17.43 -40.03 -25.32
N GLN A 167 -18.73 -40.01 -25.65
CA GLN A 167 -19.24 -39.76 -27.01
C GLN A 167 -20.05 -38.46 -27.19
N SER A 168 -20.46 -37.77 -26.11
CA SER A 168 -21.23 -36.51 -26.19
C SER A 168 -20.57 -35.37 -25.40
N GLY A 169 -19.31 -35.04 -25.71
CA GLY A 169 -18.66 -33.85 -25.15
C GLY A 169 -19.29 -32.51 -25.57
N LYS A 170 -20.44 -32.53 -26.26
CA LYS A 170 -21.09 -31.39 -26.91
C LYS A 170 -22.45 -31.02 -26.29
N GLU A 171 -23.19 -31.97 -25.71
CA GLU A 171 -24.53 -31.69 -25.13
C GLU A 171 -24.47 -31.21 -23.66
N VAL A 172 -23.41 -31.53 -22.91
CA VAL A 172 -23.26 -31.21 -21.47
C VAL A 172 -23.16 -29.70 -21.18
N LEU A 173 -22.96 -28.86 -22.20
CA LEU A 173 -22.63 -27.45 -22.05
C LEU A 173 -23.66 -26.50 -22.68
N GLU A 174 -24.86 -26.97 -23.06
CA GLU A 174 -25.90 -26.12 -23.61
C GLU A 174 -26.95 -25.71 -22.57
N THR A 175 -26.65 -24.63 -21.87
CA THR A 175 -27.65 -23.63 -21.51
C THR A 175 -27.05 -22.27 -21.88
N ASP A 176 -27.87 -21.40 -22.47
CA ASP A 176 -27.58 -20.03 -22.92
C ASP A 176 -26.26 -19.47 -22.39
N GLY A 177 -25.33 -19.03 -23.25
CA GLY A 177 -23.88 -18.77 -23.00
C GLY A 177 -23.45 -17.96 -21.75
N HIS A 178 -24.39 -17.60 -20.90
CA HIS A 178 -24.31 -17.11 -19.54
C HIS A 178 -24.47 -18.19 -18.45
N MET A 179 -24.45 -19.49 -18.77
CA MET A 179 -24.53 -20.57 -17.77
C MET A 179 -23.69 -21.80 -18.17
N LEU A 180 -23.13 -22.48 -17.18
CA LEU A 180 -22.49 -23.79 -17.29
C LEU A 180 -22.91 -24.61 -16.07
N ASP A 181 -23.57 -25.74 -16.27
CA ASP A 181 -23.99 -26.63 -15.19
C ASP A 181 -23.39 -28.02 -15.38
N SER A 182 -22.92 -28.61 -14.29
CA SER A 182 -22.40 -29.98 -14.24
C SER A 182 -22.75 -30.62 -12.90
N LYS A 183 -22.32 -31.86 -12.68
CA LYS A 183 -22.67 -32.59 -11.46
C LYS A 183 -22.02 -31.95 -10.22
N ARG A 184 -20.77 -31.50 -10.33
CA ARG A 184 -19.96 -31.01 -9.20
C ARG A 184 -19.62 -29.52 -9.28
N TYR A 185 -19.85 -28.88 -10.43
CA TYR A 185 -19.53 -27.47 -10.66
C TYR A 185 -20.62 -26.77 -11.47
N ALA A 186 -21.04 -25.58 -11.05
CA ALA A 186 -21.97 -24.73 -11.77
C ALA A 186 -21.47 -23.28 -11.79
N LEU A 187 -21.63 -22.61 -12.93
CA LEU A 187 -21.27 -21.22 -13.15
C LEU A 187 -22.48 -20.48 -13.75
N ILE A 188 -22.97 -19.47 -13.05
CA ILE A 188 -24.29 -18.88 -13.27
C ILE A 188 -24.16 -17.38 -13.50
N GLY A 189 -24.61 -16.91 -14.67
CA GLY A 189 -24.74 -15.49 -14.97
C GLY A 189 -25.98 -14.90 -14.32
N ALA A 190 -25.84 -14.16 -13.22
CA ALA A 190 -26.94 -13.50 -12.52
C ALA A 190 -26.46 -12.20 -11.85
N ASP A 191 -27.37 -11.23 -11.77
CA ASP A 191 -27.15 -10.03 -10.96
C ASP A 191 -27.48 -10.34 -9.50
N LEU A 192 -26.53 -10.15 -8.59
CA LEU A 192 -26.70 -10.42 -7.16
C LEU A 192 -27.73 -9.49 -6.50
N ARG A 193 -28.08 -8.38 -7.15
CA ARG A 193 -29.11 -7.43 -6.70
C ARG A 193 -30.53 -7.95 -6.99
N ASP A 194 -30.68 -8.86 -7.96
CA ASP A 194 -31.95 -9.52 -8.30
C ASP A 194 -32.00 -10.93 -7.69
N LEU A 195 -32.41 -10.98 -6.42
CA LEU A 195 -32.46 -12.21 -5.64
C LEU A 195 -33.44 -13.25 -6.18
N ALA A 196 -34.53 -12.81 -6.83
CA ALA A 196 -35.51 -13.73 -7.39
C ALA A 196 -34.92 -14.53 -8.56
N THR A 197 -34.24 -13.83 -9.49
CA THR A 197 -33.54 -14.46 -10.61
C THR A 197 -32.36 -15.31 -10.13
N LEU A 198 -31.62 -14.84 -9.12
CA LEU A 198 -30.52 -15.59 -8.50
C LEU A 198 -31.00 -16.94 -7.97
N GLU A 199 -32.03 -16.94 -7.13
CA GLU A 199 -32.58 -18.14 -6.52
C GLU A 199 -33.17 -19.10 -7.56
N GLU A 200 -33.89 -18.58 -8.56
CA GLU A 200 -34.42 -19.39 -9.66
C GLU A 200 -33.30 -20.14 -10.39
N LYS A 201 -32.22 -19.44 -10.76
CA LYS A 201 -31.09 -20.05 -11.49
C LYS A 201 -30.30 -21.03 -10.64
N LEU A 202 -30.11 -20.76 -9.36
CA LEU A 202 -29.46 -21.69 -8.42
C LEU A 202 -30.27 -22.98 -8.26
N LYS A 203 -31.60 -22.86 -8.12
CA LYS A 203 -32.50 -24.02 -8.07
C LYS A 203 -32.49 -24.82 -9.37
N LYS A 204 -32.44 -24.16 -10.53
CA LYS A 204 -32.27 -24.84 -11.84
C LYS A 204 -30.98 -25.65 -11.90
N CYS A 205 -29.91 -25.17 -11.26
CA CYS A 205 -28.65 -25.90 -11.12
C CYS A 205 -28.65 -26.90 -9.94
N ASN A 206 -29.81 -27.30 -9.44
CA ASN A 206 -29.98 -28.30 -8.38
C ASN A 206 -29.27 -27.93 -7.05
N MET A 207 -29.28 -26.65 -6.66
CA MET A 207 -28.86 -26.23 -5.32
C MET A 207 -29.78 -26.82 -4.25
N ASN A 208 -29.21 -27.51 -3.25
CA ASN A 208 -29.98 -28.11 -2.15
C ASN A 208 -29.91 -27.22 -0.90
N THR A 209 -31.06 -26.73 -0.43
CA THR A 209 -31.14 -25.87 0.77
C THR A 209 -30.97 -26.62 2.08
N GLN A 210 -31.03 -27.95 2.06
CA GLN A 210 -30.87 -28.81 3.24
C GLN A 210 -29.41 -29.14 3.55
N LEU A 211 -28.48 -28.90 2.60
CA LEU A 211 -27.06 -29.16 2.83
C LEU A 211 -26.39 -27.97 3.53
N PRO A 212 -25.39 -28.23 4.40
CA PRO A 212 -24.52 -27.18 4.91
C PRO A 212 -23.93 -26.39 3.75
N THR A 213 -24.10 -25.07 3.76
CA THR A 213 -23.68 -24.23 2.63
C THR A 213 -22.74 -23.12 3.09
N LEU A 214 -21.57 -23.03 2.45
CA LEU A 214 -20.62 -21.94 2.60
C LEU A 214 -20.82 -20.92 1.49
N LEU A 215 -21.10 -19.68 1.86
CA LEU A 215 -21.17 -18.55 0.94
C LEU A 215 -19.89 -17.72 1.05
N VAL A 216 -19.34 -17.30 -0.09
CA VAL A 216 -18.11 -16.50 -0.14
C VAL A 216 -18.36 -15.25 -0.97
N THR A 217 -18.02 -14.09 -0.44
CA THR A 217 -17.95 -12.82 -1.18
C THR A 217 -16.58 -12.19 -1.00
N GLU A 218 -15.83 -12.05 -2.08
CA GLU A 218 -14.45 -11.57 -2.05
C GLU A 218 -14.31 -10.22 -2.78
N CYS A 219 -14.41 -9.11 -2.04
CA CYS A 219 -14.58 -7.74 -2.54
C CYS A 219 -15.81 -7.60 -3.45
N VAL A 220 -17.00 -7.89 -2.92
CA VAL A 220 -18.24 -7.89 -3.73
C VAL A 220 -19.34 -7.04 -3.09
N LEU A 221 -19.61 -7.20 -1.80
CA LEU A 221 -20.72 -6.51 -1.14
C LEU A 221 -20.55 -4.97 -1.09
N VAL A 222 -19.31 -4.48 -1.15
CA VAL A 222 -18.99 -3.04 -1.21
C VAL A 222 -19.45 -2.36 -2.52
N TYR A 223 -19.68 -3.11 -3.60
CA TYR A 223 -20.09 -2.57 -4.91
C TYR A 223 -21.61 -2.42 -5.06
N MET A 224 -22.39 -2.94 -4.10
CA MET A 224 -23.85 -2.82 -4.08
C MET A 224 -24.27 -1.92 -2.91
N THR A 225 -25.48 -1.36 -2.97
CA THR A 225 -25.95 -0.49 -1.89
C THR A 225 -26.05 -1.25 -0.56
N PRO A 226 -26.01 -0.55 0.60
CA PRO A 226 -26.15 -1.20 1.91
C PRO A 226 -27.45 -2.01 2.02
N GLU A 227 -28.52 -1.54 1.39
CA GLU A 227 -29.80 -2.26 1.33
C GLU A 227 -29.72 -3.54 0.48
N GLN A 228 -29.15 -3.46 -0.72
CA GLN A 228 -29.03 -4.63 -1.62
C GLN A 228 -28.18 -5.74 -0.99
N SER A 229 -27.05 -5.37 -0.40
CA SER A 229 -26.18 -6.32 0.30
C SER A 229 -26.81 -6.90 1.57
N ALA A 230 -27.53 -6.08 2.36
CA ALA A 230 -28.29 -6.59 3.51
C ALA A 230 -29.36 -7.60 3.06
N ASN A 231 -30.07 -7.32 1.95
CA ASN A 231 -31.04 -8.25 1.37
C ASN A 231 -30.39 -9.58 0.94
N LEU A 232 -29.20 -9.54 0.32
CA LEU A 232 -28.45 -10.74 -0.06
C LEU A 232 -28.00 -11.56 1.17
N ILE A 233 -27.43 -10.91 2.18
CA ILE A 233 -27.02 -11.55 3.45
C ILE A 233 -28.22 -12.20 4.15
N LYS A 234 -29.37 -11.50 4.17
CA LYS A 234 -30.61 -11.98 4.77
C LYS A 234 -31.23 -13.13 3.98
N TRP A 235 -31.21 -13.06 2.65
CA TRP A 235 -31.64 -14.15 1.78
C TRP A 235 -30.84 -15.42 2.05
N ALA A 236 -29.51 -15.31 2.17
CA ALA A 236 -28.66 -16.44 2.50
C ALA A 236 -29.02 -17.06 3.86
N ALA A 237 -29.20 -16.24 4.90
CA ALA A 237 -29.61 -16.71 6.23
C ALA A 237 -30.98 -17.41 6.23
N ASN A 238 -31.91 -16.96 5.38
CA ASN A 238 -33.25 -17.55 5.28
C ASN A 238 -33.29 -18.82 4.41
N SER A 239 -32.36 -18.94 3.46
CA SER A 239 -32.33 -20.04 2.49
C SER A 239 -31.77 -21.33 3.06
N PHE A 240 -30.84 -21.24 4.01
CA PHE A 240 -30.09 -22.36 4.55
C PHE A 240 -30.26 -22.46 6.06
N GLU A 241 -30.59 -23.64 6.56
CA GLU A 241 -30.67 -23.90 7.99
C GLU A 241 -29.27 -23.86 8.63
N THR A 242 -28.31 -24.56 8.01
CA THR A 242 -26.91 -24.58 8.43
C THR A 242 -26.04 -23.90 7.36
N ALA A 243 -25.44 -22.77 7.71
CA ALA A 243 -24.61 -22.02 6.78
C ALA A 243 -23.45 -21.28 7.44
N MET A 244 -22.43 -21.00 6.62
CA MET A 244 -21.34 -20.09 6.93
C MET A 244 -21.23 -19.05 5.82
N PHE A 245 -20.95 -17.80 6.17
CA PHE A 245 -20.68 -16.73 5.22
C PHE A 245 -19.28 -16.19 5.45
N ILE A 246 -18.49 -16.05 4.40
CA ILE A 246 -17.18 -15.38 4.41
C ILE A 246 -17.30 -14.11 3.58
N SER A 247 -16.96 -12.97 4.18
CA SER A 247 -16.85 -11.69 3.49
C SER A 247 -15.45 -11.12 3.66
N TYR A 248 -14.81 -10.81 2.55
CA TYR A 248 -13.57 -10.03 2.51
C TYR A 248 -13.86 -8.70 1.81
N GLU A 249 -13.66 -7.58 2.48
CA GLU A 249 -13.83 -6.24 1.89
C GLU A 249 -13.20 -5.15 2.77
N GLN A 250 -13.41 -3.90 2.42
CA GLN A 250 -12.85 -2.75 3.11
C GLN A 250 -13.39 -2.59 4.54
N VAL A 251 -12.59 -1.96 5.39
CA VAL A 251 -12.94 -1.57 6.75
C VAL A 251 -12.23 -0.26 7.13
N ASN A 252 -12.68 0.42 8.19
CA ASN A 252 -12.07 1.66 8.68
C ASN A 252 -12.09 2.81 7.66
N MET A 253 -13.10 2.86 6.79
CA MET A 253 -13.17 3.80 5.66
C MET A 253 -13.50 5.27 6.04
N ASP A 254 -13.74 5.55 7.33
CA ASP A 254 -14.08 6.89 7.85
C ASP A 254 -12.85 7.80 8.02
N ASP A 255 -11.64 7.26 7.96
CA ASP A 255 -10.41 8.02 8.15
C ASP A 255 -9.90 8.69 6.85
N ARG A 256 -8.79 9.43 6.95
CA ARG A 256 -8.24 10.15 5.79
C ARG A 256 -7.78 9.21 4.66
N PHE A 257 -7.25 8.03 4.99
CA PHE A 257 -6.80 7.06 4.01
C PHE A 257 -7.99 6.41 3.31
N GLY A 258 -9.04 6.04 4.06
CA GLY A 258 -10.31 5.57 3.51
C GLY A 258 -10.91 6.55 2.50
N GLN A 259 -10.91 7.86 2.82
CA GLN A 259 -11.40 8.89 1.88
C GLN A 259 -10.55 8.98 0.59
N ILE A 260 -9.22 8.89 0.70
CA ILE A 260 -8.32 8.86 -0.47
C ILE A 260 -8.59 7.60 -1.31
N MET A 261 -8.79 6.45 -0.66
CA MET A 261 -9.09 5.19 -1.34
C MET A 261 -10.42 5.26 -2.12
N ILE A 262 -11.46 5.85 -1.53
CA ILE A 262 -12.75 6.08 -2.20
C ILE A 262 -12.56 6.99 -3.43
N GLU A 263 -11.83 8.10 -3.26
CA GLU A 263 -11.60 9.05 -4.35
C GLU A 263 -10.79 8.40 -5.51
N ASN A 264 -9.79 7.60 -5.18
CA ASN A 264 -8.97 6.88 -6.17
C ASN A 264 -9.80 5.86 -6.97
N LEU A 265 -10.72 5.14 -6.33
CA LEU A 265 -11.60 4.19 -7.02
C LEU A 265 -12.63 4.91 -7.90
N ARG A 266 -13.20 6.03 -7.43
CA ARG A 266 -14.10 6.87 -8.23
C ARG A 266 -13.45 7.41 -9.49
N ARG A 267 -12.16 7.78 -9.44
CA ARG A 267 -11.38 8.20 -10.62
C ARG A 267 -11.26 7.09 -11.69
N ARG A 268 -11.44 5.82 -11.31
CA ARG A 268 -11.46 4.65 -12.20
C ARG A 268 -12.88 4.22 -12.58
N GLN A 269 -13.86 5.12 -12.44
CA GLN A 269 -15.29 4.83 -12.64
C GLN A 269 -15.82 3.68 -11.77
N CYS A 270 -15.22 3.44 -10.60
CA CYS A 270 -15.65 2.42 -9.66
C CYS A 270 -16.14 3.08 -8.37
N ASP A 271 -17.45 3.27 -8.24
CA ASP A 271 -18.03 3.78 -7.00
C ASP A 271 -18.26 2.64 -5.99
N LEU A 272 -17.98 2.93 -4.72
CA LEU A 272 -18.19 2.01 -3.62
C LEU A 272 -19.57 2.28 -2.98
N ALA A 273 -20.63 1.85 -3.66
CA ALA A 273 -22.01 2.08 -3.23
C ALA A 273 -22.28 1.58 -1.79
N GLY A 274 -21.57 0.53 -1.35
CA GLY A 274 -21.66 -0.09 -0.05
C GLY A 274 -20.53 0.30 0.91
N VAL A 275 -20.01 1.53 0.85
CA VAL A 275 -18.93 1.97 1.74
C VAL A 275 -19.41 2.26 3.17
N GLU A 276 -20.68 2.64 3.36
CA GLU A 276 -21.23 3.00 4.68
C GLU A 276 -21.06 1.88 5.75
N PRO A 277 -21.33 0.59 5.45
CA PRO A 277 -21.08 -0.50 6.40
C PRO A 277 -19.60 -0.77 6.67
N CYS A 278 -18.67 -0.26 5.83
CA CYS A 278 -17.22 -0.46 5.94
C CYS A 278 -16.54 0.47 6.97
N LYS A 279 -17.31 0.97 7.94
CA LYS A 279 -16.84 1.90 8.98
C LYS A 279 -15.86 1.27 9.97
N SER A 280 -16.11 0.05 10.41
CA SER A 280 -15.33 -0.64 11.46
C SER A 280 -15.55 -2.15 11.44
N LEU A 281 -14.73 -2.91 12.16
CA LEU A 281 -14.97 -4.35 12.34
C LEU A 281 -16.31 -4.64 13.05
N GLU A 282 -16.73 -3.74 13.95
CA GLU A 282 -18.01 -3.87 14.65
C GLU A 282 -19.21 -3.67 13.70
N SER A 283 -19.16 -2.68 12.81
CA SER A 283 -20.22 -2.48 11.82
C SER A 283 -20.31 -3.65 10.84
N GLN A 284 -19.18 -4.25 10.47
CA GLN A 284 -19.16 -5.46 9.65
C GLN A 284 -19.82 -6.66 10.35
N LYS A 285 -19.52 -6.89 11.63
CA LYS A 285 -20.19 -7.95 12.42
C LYS A 285 -21.69 -7.69 12.59
N GLU A 286 -22.06 -6.46 12.96
CA GLU A 286 -23.46 -6.06 13.17
C GLU A 286 -24.29 -6.24 11.90
N ARG A 287 -23.71 -5.97 10.72
CA ARG A 287 -24.36 -6.21 9.43
C ARG A 287 -24.81 -7.67 9.24
N PHE A 288 -24.04 -8.64 9.72
CA PHE A 288 -24.44 -10.05 9.65
C PHE A 288 -25.46 -10.39 10.74
N LEU A 289 -25.21 -9.99 11.98
CA LEU A 289 -26.09 -10.30 13.12
C LEU A 289 -27.50 -9.73 12.93
N SER A 290 -27.61 -8.49 12.47
CA SER A 290 -28.88 -7.83 12.18
C SER A 290 -29.64 -8.45 10.99
N ASN A 291 -28.96 -9.21 10.13
CA ASN A 291 -29.54 -9.86 8.94
C ASN A 291 -29.70 -11.38 9.10
N GLY A 292 -29.87 -11.87 10.33
CA GLY A 292 -30.31 -13.24 10.60
C GLY A 292 -29.20 -14.26 10.83
N TRP A 293 -27.95 -13.82 10.99
CA TRP A 293 -26.84 -14.69 11.38
C TRP A 293 -26.71 -14.77 12.90
N GLU A 294 -26.34 -15.93 13.43
CA GLU A 294 -26.30 -16.18 14.88
C GLU A 294 -24.97 -15.74 15.51
N THR A 295 -23.86 -15.94 14.79
CA THR A 295 -22.54 -15.48 15.20
C THR A 295 -21.87 -14.73 14.07
N ALA A 296 -21.03 -13.76 14.42
CA ALA A 296 -20.18 -13.02 13.49
C ALA A 296 -18.83 -12.73 14.15
N SER A 297 -17.75 -12.88 13.39
CA SER A 297 -16.39 -12.58 13.80
C SER A 297 -15.69 -11.85 12.66
N ALA A 298 -14.84 -10.89 12.98
CA ALA A 298 -14.08 -10.14 11.99
C ALA A 298 -12.70 -9.81 12.53
N VAL A 299 -11.70 -9.84 11.64
CA VAL A 299 -10.33 -9.39 11.90
C VAL A 299 -9.90 -8.48 10.76
N ASN A 300 -9.09 -7.47 11.04
CA ASN A 300 -8.45 -6.73 9.95
C ASN A 300 -7.30 -7.56 9.35
N MET A 301 -6.86 -7.21 8.15
CA MET A 301 -5.85 -8.02 7.46
C MET A 301 -4.47 -7.93 8.09
N MET A 302 -4.18 -6.87 8.86
CA MET A 302 -2.91 -6.74 9.58
C MET A 302 -2.84 -7.71 10.76
N GLU A 303 -3.95 -7.83 11.48
CA GLU A 303 -4.12 -8.81 12.55
C GLU A 303 -4.04 -10.24 12.00
N LEU A 304 -4.64 -10.51 10.83
CA LEU A 304 -4.51 -11.79 10.16
C LEU A 304 -3.05 -12.06 9.76
N TYR A 305 -2.38 -11.09 9.12
CA TYR A 305 -0.98 -11.20 8.69
C TYR A 305 -0.04 -11.48 9.87
N SER A 306 -0.24 -10.78 10.99
CA SER A 306 0.56 -10.96 12.21
C SER A 306 0.44 -12.35 12.85
N ARG A 307 -0.64 -13.08 12.51
CA ARG A 307 -0.93 -14.42 13.02
C ARG A 307 -0.51 -15.53 12.05
N LEU A 308 0.03 -15.19 10.88
CA LEU A 308 0.54 -16.18 9.94
C LEU A 308 1.71 -16.98 10.55
N PRO A 309 1.89 -18.25 10.16
CA PRO A 309 3.06 -19.02 10.56
C PRO A 309 4.35 -18.29 10.17
N ARG A 310 5.32 -18.21 11.10
CA ARG A 310 6.60 -17.51 10.84
C ARG A 310 7.32 -18.02 9.59
N ALA A 311 7.22 -19.31 9.29
CA ALA A 311 7.79 -19.90 8.08
C ALA A 311 7.17 -19.32 6.80
N GLU A 312 5.85 -19.10 6.77
CA GLU A 312 5.17 -18.48 5.64
C GLU A 312 5.55 -17.00 5.51
N VAL A 313 5.58 -16.26 6.62
CA VAL A 313 6.00 -14.85 6.63
C VAL A 313 7.43 -14.71 6.08
N SER A 314 8.38 -15.48 6.59
CA SER A 314 9.76 -15.46 6.10
C SER A 314 9.88 -15.87 4.63
N ARG A 315 9.06 -16.82 4.16
CA ARG A 315 9.03 -17.21 2.75
C ARG A 315 8.58 -16.02 1.89
N ILE A 316 7.49 -15.37 2.25
CA ILE A 316 6.90 -14.26 1.51
C ILE A 316 7.83 -13.04 1.50
N GLU A 317 8.36 -12.65 2.65
CA GLU A 317 9.29 -11.52 2.79
C GLU A 317 10.62 -11.75 2.08
N SER A 318 10.95 -13.02 1.75
CA SER A 318 12.12 -13.35 0.93
C SER A 318 11.88 -13.24 -0.58
N LEU A 319 10.61 -13.19 -1.03
CA LEU A 319 10.29 -13.07 -2.46
C LEU A 319 10.57 -11.67 -2.99
N GLU A 320 10.21 -10.65 -2.21
CA GLU A 320 10.39 -9.25 -2.58
C GLU A 320 10.82 -8.44 -1.35
N PHE A 321 11.75 -7.51 -1.56
CA PHE A 321 12.16 -6.57 -0.53
C PHE A 321 11.00 -5.60 -0.25
N LEU A 322 10.66 -5.45 1.03
CA LEU A 322 9.60 -4.58 1.54
C LEU A 322 10.25 -3.54 2.44
N ASP A 323 10.39 -2.32 1.93
CA ASP A 323 11.03 -1.19 2.63
C ASP A 323 10.03 -0.36 3.45
N GLU A 324 8.80 -0.17 2.98
CA GLU A 324 7.82 0.73 3.64
C GLU A 324 6.75 -0.04 4.46
N LEU A 325 7.10 -0.68 5.57
CA LEU A 325 6.16 -1.50 6.37
C LEU A 325 4.89 -0.73 6.79
N GLU A 326 4.99 0.58 6.99
CA GLU A 326 3.88 1.47 7.36
C GLU A 326 2.79 1.52 6.27
N LEU A 327 3.16 1.49 4.99
CA LEU A 327 2.17 1.45 3.90
C LEU A 327 1.44 0.11 3.84
N LEU A 328 2.13 -0.99 4.15
CA LEU A 328 1.52 -2.31 4.25
C LEU A 328 0.54 -2.34 5.42
N GLU A 329 0.97 -1.86 6.58
CA GLU A 329 0.13 -1.78 7.76
C GLU A 329 -1.10 -0.91 7.51
N GLN A 330 -0.93 0.27 6.89
CA GLN A 330 -2.02 1.16 6.57
C GLN A 330 -3.01 0.50 5.59
N LEU A 331 -2.53 -0.14 4.52
CA LEU A 331 -3.38 -0.86 3.57
C LEU A 331 -4.12 -2.02 4.24
N MET A 332 -3.42 -2.84 5.02
CA MET A 332 -3.96 -4.03 5.68
C MET A 332 -4.96 -3.70 6.79
N CYS A 333 -4.80 -2.57 7.47
CA CYS A 333 -5.78 -2.06 8.44
C CYS A 333 -7.09 -1.60 7.79
N HIS A 334 -7.10 -1.38 6.47
CA HIS A 334 -8.28 -0.94 5.70
C HIS A 334 -9.00 -2.07 4.96
N TYR A 335 -8.61 -3.31 5.19
CA TYR A 335 -9.33 -4.50 4.75
C TYR A 335 -9.63 -5.40 5.95
N CYS A 336 -10.73 -6.13 5.87
CA CYS A 336 -11.09 -7.13 6.87
C CYS A 336 -11.53 -8.44 6.26
N LEU A 337 -11.37 -9.49 7.04
CA LEU A 337 -11.97 -10.79 6.81
C LEU A 337 -13.02 -11.02 7.90
N CYS A 338 -14.28 -11.08 7.50
CA CYS A 338 -15.43 -11.33 8.34
C CYS A 338 -16.01 -12.72 8.02
N TRP A 339 -16.42 -13.47 9.04
CA TRP A 339 -17.20 -14.68 8.86
C TRP A 339 -18.35 -14.77 9.86
N ALA A 340 -19.47 -15.28 9.38
CA ALA A 340 -20.69 -15.47 10.15
C ALA A 340 -21.20 -16.90 10.04
N THR A 341 -21.88 -17.40 11.07
CA THR A 341 -22.48 -18.75 11.06
C THR A 341 -23.93 -18.74 11.53
N ARG A 342 -24.70 -19.72 11.06
CA ARG A 342 -26.09 -19.98 11.45
C ARG A 342 -26.33 -21.49 11.48
N GLY A 343 -27.09 -21.97 12.48
CA GLY A 343 -27.49 -23.39 12.59
C GLY A 343 -26.32 -24.35 12.76
N GLY A 344 -25.20 -23.86 13.31
CA GLY A 344 -23.95 -24.62 13.41
C GLY A 344 -22.94 -23.95 14.33
N SER A 345 -23.24 -23.86 15.62
CA SER A 345 -22.33 -23.30 16.64
C SER A 345 -20.94 -23.99 16.67
N GLU A 346 -20.85 -25.23 16.20
CA GLU A 346 -19.60 -26.00 16.06
C GLU A 346 -18.87 -25.83 14.70
N LEU A 347 -19.51 -25.19 13.72
CA LEU A 347 -18.90 -24.79 12.43
C LEU A 347 -18.11 -23.48 12.55
N GLY A 348 -18.27 -22.75 13.65
CA GLY A 348 -17.52 -21.53 13.92
C GLY A 348 -16.01 -21.80 13.90
N GLY A 349 -15.27 -20.99 13.14
CA GLY A 349 -13.80 -21.03 13.00
C GLY A 349 -13.00 -20.76 14.29
N HIS A 350 -13.53 -21.13 15.45
CA HIS A 350 -12.90 -21.02 16.76
C HIS A 350 -11.49 -21.66 16.82
N SER A 351 -11.16 -22.57 15.89
CA SER A 351 -9.82 -23.17 15.79
C SER A 351 -8.79 -22.29 15.09
N LEU A 352 -9.18 -21.44 14.11
CA LEU A 352 -8.25 -20.56 13.38
C LEU A 352 -7.63 -19.47 14.27
N LEU A 353 -8.25 -19.17 15.42
CA LEU A 353 -7.75 -18.18 16.38
C LEU A 353 -7.32 -18.78 17.74
N LYS A 354 -7.39 -20.11 17.95
CA LYS A 354 -7.07 -20.74 19.25
C LYS A 354 -5.72 -21.42 19.35
N GLU A 355 -5.05 -21.75 18.26
CA GLU A 355 -3.67 -22.24 18.33
C GLU A 355 -2.70 -21.06 18.30
N HIS A 356 -2.62 -20.35 19.43
CA HIS A 356 -1.47 -19.62 19.99
C HIS A 356 -1.99 -18.63 21.04
N LYS A 357 -2.81 -19.12 21.97
CA LYS A 357 -3.05 -18.40 23.23
C LYS A 357 -1.78 -18.58 24.09
N VAL A 358 -0.73 -17.82 23.78
CA VAL A 358 0.27 -17.50 24.80
C VAL A 358 -0.53 -16.81 25.90
N SER A 359 -0.58 -17.45 27.06
CA SER A 359 -1.25 -16.96 28.25
C SER A 359 -0.72 -15.57 28.58
N LEU A 360 -1.50 -14.54 28.26
CA LEU A 360 -1.40 -13.23 28.88
C LEU A 360 -1.86 -13.40 30.34
N SER A 361 -0.96 -13.88 31.18
CA SER A 361 -1.03 -13.63 32.60
C SER A 361 -0.75 -12.15 32.82
N THR A 362 -1.64 -11.50 33.57
CA THR A 362 -1.51 -10.18 34.17
C THR A 362 -0.05 -9.86 34.55
N PRO A 363 0.46 -8.65 34.25
CA PRO A 363 1.83 -8.30 34.57
C PRO A 363 1.97 -8.22 36.08
N ARG A 364 2.64 -9.21 36.69
CA ARG A 364 3.30 -9.02 37.98
C ARG A 364 4.54 -8.17 37.72
N SER A 365 4.57 -7.09 38.46
CA SER A 365 5.71 -6.21 38.68
C SER A 365 7.03 -6.96 38.84
N SER A 366 8.09 -6.29 38.37
CA SER A 366 9.51 -6.47 38.72
C SER A 366 10.13 -7.85 38.43
N GLN A 367 10.80 -7.97 37.28
CA GLN A 367 12.16 -8.53 37.20
C GLN A 367 12.81 -8.24 35.84
N LEU A 368 14.09 -7.87 35.91
CA LEU A 368 14.94 -7.36 34.85
C LEU A 368 15.03 -8.28 33.63
N CYS A 369 14.94 -7.70 32.42
CA CYS A 369 15.45 -8.32 31.21
C CYS A 369 16.98 -8.39 31.27
N GLN A 370 17.52 -9.61 31.15
CA GLN A 370 18.92 -9.84 30.84
C GLN A 370 19.16 -9.57 29.35
N HIS A 371 20.30 -8.95 29.04
CA HIS A 371 20.74 -8.51 27.72
C HIS A 371 20.86 -9.67 26.70
N PRO A 372 20.50 -9.48 25.42
CA PRO A 372 21.01 -10.31 24.33
C PRO A 372 22.37 -9.79 23.82
N ASP A 373 23.22 -10.73 23.45
CA ASP A 373 24.59 -10.54 22.98
C ASP A 373 24.73 -9.54 21.82
N TRP A 374 25.68 -8.62 22.00
CA TRP A 374 26.11 -7.64 21.01
C TRP A 374 27.10 -8.27 20.02
N SER A 375 26.74 -8.29 18.72
CA SER A 375 27.70 -8.50 17.64
C SER A 375 27.70 -7.30 16.69
N PRO A 376 28.87 -6.71 16.36
CA PRO A 376 28.94 -5.45 15.58
C PRO A 376 28.35 -5.51 14.16
N GLY A 377 28.18 -6.72 13.60
CA GLY A 377 27.73 -6.91 12.21
C GLY A 377 26.24 -6.68 11.96
N LYS A 378 25.40 -6.76 13.01
CA LYS A 378 23.94 -6.65 12.88
C LYS A 378 23.41 -5.21 12.88
N LEU A 379 24.26 -4.24 13.24
CA LEU A 379 23.87 -2.83 13.35
C LEU A 379 23.86 -2.08 12.02
N ILE A 380 24.46 -2.65 10.96
CA ILE A 380 24.63 -1.97 9.66
C ILE A 380 23.58 -2.43 8.63
N SER A 381 23.01 -3.64 8.77
CA SER A 381 21.97 -4.17 7.87
C SER A 381 20.55 -3.72 8.22
N ASP A 382 20.30 -3.45 9.51
CA ASP A 382 18.96 -3.13 10.03
C ASP A 382 18.77 -1.61 10.21
N PHE A 383 19.70 -0.81 9.67
CA PHE A 383 19.70 0.64 9.79
C PHE A 383 19.02 1.26 8.57
N ASP A 384 17.72 1.50 8.70
CA ASP A 384 16.95 2.26 7.73
C ASP A 384 17.33 3.75 7.82
N TRP A 385 18.20 4.17 6.90
CA TRP A 385 18.69 5.55 6.82
C TRP A 385 17.63 6.53 6.28
N GLN A 386 16.57 6.04 5.65
CA GLN A 386 15.57 6.85 4.96
C GLN A 386 14.45 7.29 5.92
N SER A 387 13.95 6.39 6.77
CA SER A 387 12.95 6.70 7.82
C SER A 387 13.47 7.63 8.92
N LEU A 388 14.75 7.54 9.29
CA LEU A 388 15.39 8.48 10.23
C LEU A 388 15.46 9.92 9.68
N SER A 389 15.48 10.07 8.36
CA SER A 389 15.71 11.34 7.69
C SER A 389 14.45 12.24 7.68
N GLU A 390 13.29 11.63 7.44
CA GLU A 390 11.99 12.30 7.37
C GLU A 390 11.31 12.43 8.74
N ALA A 391 11.37 11.39 9.58
CA ALA A 391 10.68 11.38 10.87
C ALA A 391 11.37 12.21 11.98
N THR A 392 12.68 12.50 11.82
CA THR A 392 13.48 13.10 12.91
C THR A 392 14.14 14.44 12.57
N SER A 393 14.31 14.80 11.28
CA SER A 393 15.06 16.02 10.90
C SER A 393 14.37 16.97 9.91
N GLY A 394 13.21 16.58 9.38
CA GLY A 394 12.55 17.26 8.26
C GLY A 394 13.36 17.22 6.95
N GLY A 395 14.39 16.37 6.86
CA GLY A 395 15.14 16.12 5.62
C GLY A 395 16.01 17.28 5.12
N HIS A 396 16.35 18.26 5.96
CA HIS A 396 17.22 19.37 5.54
C HIS A 396 18.67 18.90 5.45
N PHE A 397 19.15 18.56 4.24
CA PHE A 397 20.54 18.18 3.99
C PHE A 397 21.41 19.34 3.45
N ASN A 398 21.05 20.58 3.79
CA ASN A 398 21.66 21.78 3.25
C ASN A 398 21.87 22.86 4.33
N PRO A 399 23.12 23.22 4.67
CA PRO A 399 23.42 24.25 5.65
C PRO A 399 22.74 25.60 5.38
N ALA A 400 22.60 26.01 4.12
CA ALA A 400 21.94 27.26 3.74
C ALA A 400 20.42 27.21 3.96
N VAL A 401 19.79 26.05 3.71
CA VAL A 401 18.36 25.85 3.98
C VAL A 401 18.09 25.82 5.49
N SER A 402 18.94 25.17 6.28
CA SER A 402 18.84 25.18 7.74
C SER A 402 18.97 26.59 8.32
N LEU A 403 19.84 27.42 7.73
CA LEU A 403 19.95 28.83 8.12
C LEU A 403 18.69 29.61 7.76
N ALA A 404 18.15 29.46 6.54
CA ALA A 404 16.90 30.10 6.13
C ALA A 404 15.73 29.70 7.04
N ALA A 405 15.60 28.41 7.34
CA ALA A 405 14.60 27.88 8.27
C ALA A 405 14.72 28.49 9.67
N MET A 406 15.94 28.63 10.19
CA MET A 406 16.17 29.28 11.49
C MET A 406 15.82 30.78 11.46
N LEU A 407 16.17 31.49 10.38
CA LEU A 407 15.88 32.92 10.23
C LEU A 407 14.37 33.17 10.15
N VAL A 408 13.62 32.30 9.49
CA VAL A 408 12.17 32.39 9.37
C VAL A 408 11.45 31.85 10.61
N GLY A 409 12.15 31.21 11.57
CA GLY A 409 11.57 30.72 12.83
C GLY A 409 11.09 29.27 12.81
N GLY A 410 11.40 28.51 11.74
CA GLY A 410 11.13 27.08 11.62
C GLY A 410 12.15 26.18 12.35
N LEU A 411 13.32 26.70 12.76
CA LEU A 411 14.37 25.94 13.46
C LEU A 411 14.95 26.73 14.65
N ASN A 412 15.18 26.07 15.78
CA ASN A 412 15.84 26.67 16.94
C ASN A 412 17.34 26.93 16.67
N LEU A 413 17.84 28.10 17.08
CA LEU A 413 19.25 28.50 16.91
C LEU A 413 20.24 27.47 17.49
N THR A 414 19.89 26.83 18.62
CA THR A 414 20.72 25.81 19.27
C THR A 414 20.90 24.54 18.45
N MET A 415 19.98 24.26 17.52
CA MET A 415 20.04 23.10 16.63
C MET A 415 20.83 23.38 15.34
N LEU A 416 21.06 24.64 14.98
CA LEU A 416 21.69 25.00 13.70
C LEU A 416 23.10 24.38 13.55
N LEU A 417 23.94 24.49 14.58
CA LEU A 417 25.31 24.00 14.55
C LEU A 417 25.39 22.46 14.49
N PRO A 418 24.66 21.69 15.35
CA PRO A 418 24.56 20.24 15.20
C PRO A 418 24.10 19.78 13.81
N TYR A 419 23.13 20.49 13.21
CA TYR A 419 22.67 20.19 11.85
C TYR A 419 23.79 20.38 10.82
N TRP A 420 24.50 21.49 10.86
CA TRP A 420 25.60 21.75 9.93
C TRP A 420 26.70 20.69 10.02
N VAL A 421 27.08 20.29 11.23
CA VAL A 421 28.10 19.24 11.43
C VAL A 421 27.60 17.91 10.81
N SER A 422 26.36 17.51 11.10
CA SER A 422 25.78 16.29 10.55
C SER A 422 25.73 16.32 9.01
N GLN A 423 25.28 17.43 8.43
CA GLN A 423 25.19 17.63 6.98
C GLN A 423 26.55 17.54 6.29
N LEU A 424 27.58 18.15 6.88
CA LEU A 424 28.95 18.10 6.34
C LEU A 424 29.54 16.69 6.40
N CYS A 425 29.30 15.96 7.50
CA CYS A 425 29.67 14.55 7.61
C CYS A 425 28.96 13.69 6.57
N GLY A 426 27.65 13.89 6.38
CA GLY A 426 26.87 13.19 5.36
C GLY A 426 27.37 13.47 3.94
N GLY A 427 27.66 14.74 3.62
CA GLY A 427 28.24 15.13 2.33
C GLY A 427 29.60 14.48 2.07
N LEU A 428 30.46 14.40 3.09
CA LEU A 428 31.76 13.74 3.02
C LEU A 428 31.63 12.23 2.76
N LEU A 429 30.74 11.56 3.49
CA LEU A 429 30.47 10.13 3.32
C LEU A 429 29.90 9.83 1.93
N GLY A 430 28.92 10.62 1.48
CA GLY A 430 28.32 10.48 0.15
C GLY A 430 29.34 10.64 -0.98
N ALA A 431 30.22 11.65 -0.88
CA ALA A 431 31.30 11.85 -1.84
C ALA A 431 32.33 10.71 -1.83
N SER A 432 32.64 10.16 -0.66
CA SER A 432 33.59 9.04 -0.51
C SER A 432 33.04 7.76 -1.14
N LEU A 433 31.76 7.46 -0.93
CA LEU A 433 31.06 6.34 -1.57
C LEU A 433 30.97 6.52 -3.08
N ALA A 434 30.65 7.73 -3.56
CA ALA A 434 30.62 8.03 -4.98
C ALA A 434 31.97 7.80 -5.67
N LYS A 435 33.08 8.12 -4.99
CA LYS A 435 34.45 7.83 -5.46
C LYS A 435 34.78 6.34 -5.47
N ALA A 436 34.27 5.58 -4.49
CA ALA A 436 34.50 4.14 -4.40
C ALA A 436 33.78 3.36 -5.52
N VAL A 437 32.61 3.82 -5.96
CA VAL A 437 31.78 3.12 -6.95
C VAL A 437 32.03 3.60 -8.40
N SER A 438 32.55 4.82 -8.59
CA SER A 438 32.75 5.40 -9.91
C SER A 438 34.19 5.23 -10.44
N PRO A 439 34.38 4.91 -11.74
CA PRO A 439 35.69 5.01 -12.38
C PRO A 439 36.29 6.40 -12.18
N GLY A 440 37.62 6.49 -11.95
CA GLY A 440 38.29 7.76 -11.60
C GLY A 440 37.94 8.93 -12.50
N ASP A 441 37.94 8.73 -13.82
CA ASP A 441 37.61 9.77 -14.81
C ASP A 441 36.15 10.23 -14.74
N ARG A 442 35.24 9.33 -14.36
CA ARG A 442 33.82 9.66 -14.18
C ARG A 442 33.57 10.36 -12.86
N PHE A 443 34.32 10.05 -11.80
CA PHE A 443 34.19 10.77 -10.53
C PHE A 443 34.60 12.24 -10.67
N TRP A 444 35.67 12.52 -11.41
CA TRP A 444 36.09 13.88 -11.76
C TRP A 444 35.05 14.63 -12.60
N ASN A 445 34.44 13.98 -13.58
CA ASN A 445 33.42 14.59 -14.44
C ASN A 445 32.03 14.71 -13.77
N ALA A 446 31.64 13.75 -12.92
CA ALA A 446 30.34 13.73 -12.25
C ALA A 446 30.28 14.65 -11.01
N SER A 447 31.42 14.83 -10.32
CA SER A 447 31.54 15.76 -9.19
C SER A 447 31.82 17.21 -9.65
N GLY A 448 32.15 17.39 -10.93
CA GLY A 448 32.83 18.56 -11.49
C GLY A 448 31.97 19.80 -11.79
N ALA A 449 30.64 19.79 -11.64
CA ALA A 449 29.86 20.99 -11.97
C ALA A 449 30.28 22.22 -11.13
N ALA A 450 30.65 22.03 -9.85
CA ALA A 450 31.14 23.10 -8.98
C ALA A 450 32.67 23.36 -9.08
N PHE A 451 33.46 22.37 -9.52
CA PHE A 451 34.93 22.47 -9.56
C PHE A 451 35.49 22.79 -10.94
N VAL A 452 34.70 22.61 -12.00
CA VAL A 452 35.14 22.76 -13.40
C VAL A 452 34.61 24.06 -14.02
N THR A 453 33.53 24.65 -13.49
CA THR A 453 32.89 25.85 -14.07
C THR A 453 33.64 27.15 -13.78
N VAL A 454 34.14 27.33 -12.55
CA VAL A 454 34.90 28.53 -12.14
C VAL A 454 36.38 28.21 -12.14
N GLN A 455 37.08 28.58 -13.21
CA GLN A 455 38.54 28.41 -13.35
C GLN A 455 39.29 29.73 -13.27
N GLU A 456 38.65 30.83 -13.63
CA GLU A 456 39.29 32.14 -13.74
C GLU A 456 38.69 33.19 -12.78
N PRO A 457 39.50 34.12 -12.24
CA PRO A 457 39.01 35.20 -11.37
C PRO A 457 37.90 36.07 -11.99
N GLY A 458 37.85 36.19 -13.32
CA GLY A 458 36.82 36.95 -14.04
C GLY A 458 35.41 36.36 -13.92
N GLN A 459 35.30 35.07 -13.59
CA GLN A 459 34.02 34.35 -13.47
C GLN A 459 33.44 34.41 -12.04
N VAL A 460 34.26 34.80 -11.05
CA VAL A 460 33.92 34.76 -9.61
C VAL A 460 32.68 35.57 -9.30
N ALA A 461 32.58 36.80 -9.80
CA ALA A 461 31.44 37.67 -9.52
C ALA A 461 30.12 37.09 -10.06
N GLY A 462 30.16 36.53 -11.27
CA GLY A 462 29.00 35.86 -11.88
C GLY A 462 28.60 34.60 -11.13
N ALA A 463 29.56 33.79 -10.69
CA ALA A 463 29.30 32.56 -9.94
C ALA A 463 28.75 32.82 -8.54
N VAL A 464 29.29 33.81 -7.81
CA VAL A 464 28.74 34.24 -6.51
C VAL A 464 27.31 34.74 -6.67
N LEU A 465 27.06 35.61 -7.64
CA LEU A 465 25.71 36.14 -7.88
C LEU A 465 24.73 35.02 -8.26
N ALA A 466 25.16 34.08 -9.11
CA ALA A 466 24.35 32.92 -9.46
C ALA A 466 23.99 32.08 -8.23
N GLU A 467 24.97 31.69 -7.41
CA GLU A 467 24.70 30.91 -6.19
C GLU A 467 23.78 31.67 -5.21
N VAL A 468 23.91 33.00 -5.07
CA VAL A 468 22.98 33.80 -4.26
C VAL A 468 21.56 33.70 -4.80
N VAL A 469 21.34 33.90 -6.10
CA VAL A 469 20.01 33.90 -6.72
C VAL A 469 19.37 32.51 -6.64
N LEU A 470 20.11 31.47 -7.03
CA LEU A 470 19.62 30.09 -7.05
C LEU A 470 19.28 29.61 -5.64
N THR A 471 20.15 29.88 -4.65
CA THR A 471 19.83 29.54 -3.25
C THR A 471 18.67 30.35 -2.71
N THR A 472 18.48 31.61 -3.15
CA THR A 472 17.30 32.40 -2.76
C THR A 472 16.02 31.73 -3.26
N LEU A 473 15.99 31.25 -4.51
CA LEU A 473 14.84 30.54 -5.07
C LEU A 473 14.56 29.24 -4.32
N LEU A 474 15.60 28.41 -4.13
CA LEU A 474 15.50 27.15 -3.39
C LEU A 474 15.01 27.38 -1.94
N ALA A 475 15.64 28.30 -1.21
CA ALA A 475 15.29 28.57 0.18
C ALA A 475 13.89 29.18 0.31
N LEU A 476 13.46 30.00 -0.65
CA LEU A 476 12.09 30.53 -0.67
C LEU A 476 11.07 29.40 -0.92
N ALA A 477 11.36 28.47 -1.85
CA ALA A 477 10.52 27.31 -2.11
C ALA A 477 10.39 26.42 -0.85
N VAL A 478 11.48 26.22 -0.11
CA VAL A 478 11.44 25.50 1.17
C VAL A 478 10.63 26.27 2.23
N CYS A 479 10.89 27.57 2.44
CA CYS A 479 10.19 28.35 3.45
C CYS A 479 8.69 28.42 3.18
N MET A 480 8.28 28.64 1.92
CA MET A 480 6.87 28.74 1.55
C MET A 480 6.19 27.36 1.46
N GLY A 481 6.90 26.34 0.96
CA GLY A 481 6.32 25.01 0.75
C GLY A 481 6.31 24.13 1.98
N ALA A 482 7.30 24.24 2.87
CA ALA A 482 7.50 23.31 3.98
C ALA A 482 7.42 23.93 5.38
N ILE A 483 7.59 25.26 5.52
CA ILE A 483 7.65 25.91 6.85
C ILE A 483 6.41 26.77 7.13
N ASN A 484 5.93 27.49 6.12
CA ASN A 484 4.80 28.41 6.25
C ASN A 484 3.48 27.64 6.41
N GLU A 485 2.81 27.81 7.55
CA GLU A 485 1.61 27.02 7.92
C GLU A 485 0.44 27.24 6.94
N LYS A 486 0.39 28.40 6.29
CA LYS A 486 -0.69 28.76 5.34
C LYS A 486 -0.52 28.15 3.95
N THR A 487 0.73 27.92 3.54
CA THR A 487 1.07 27.49 2.17
C THR A 487 1.72 26.11 2.12
N GLN A 488 1.99 25.51 3.28
CA GLN A 488 2.44 24.14 3.36
C GLN A 488 1.44 23.18 2.72
N GLY A 489 1.95 22.17 2.03
CA GLY A 489 1.11 21.18 1.38
C GLY A 489 1.89 19.92 1.02
N PRO A 490 1.19 18.83 0.68
CA PRO A 490 1.82 17.54 0.36
C PRO A 490 2.72 17.62 -0.90
N LEU A 491 2.59 18.69 -1.70
CA LEU A 491 3.40 18.94 -2.88
C LEU A 491 4.70 19.72 -2.59
N ALA A 492 5.03 20.01 -1.33
CA ALA A 492 6.26 20.72 -0.97
C ALA A 492 7.55 20.06 -1.50
N PRO A 493 7.74 18.73 -1.38
CA PRO A 493 8.93 18.07 -1.92
C PRO A 493 9.01 18.19 -3.45
N PHE A 494 7.87 18.16 -4.13
CA PHE A 494 7.79 18.33 -5.59
C PHE A 494 8.18 19.75 -6.00
N SER A 495 7.67 20.77 -5.32
CA SER A 495 8.02 22.17 -5.58
C SER A 495 9.50 22.46 -5.32
N ILE A 496 10.06 21.91 -4.24
CA ILE A 496 11.49 22.03 -3.90
C ILE A 496 12.34 21.33 -4.99
N GLY A 497 11.98 20.11 -5.38
CA GLY A 497 12.67 19.37 -6.45
C GLY A 497 12.59 20.06 -7.82
N PHE A 498 11.45 20.67 -8.14
CA PHE A 498 11.28 21.46 -9.35
C PHE A 498 12.15 22.73 -9.32
N SER A 499 12.22 23.43 -8.18
CA SER A 499 13.14 24.57 -8.00
C SER A 499 14.58 24.14 -8.28
N VAL A 500 15.07 23.07 -7.64
CA VAL A 500 16.43 22.56 -7.86
C VAL A 500 16.66 22.22 -9.34
N THR A 501 15.67 21.63 -10.02
CA THR A 501 15.78 21.30 -11.45
C THR A 501 15.92 22.55 -12.31
N VAL A 502 15.08 23.55 -12.10
CA VAL A 502 15.14 24.84 -12.80
C VAL A 502 16.47 25.54 -12.52
N ASP A 503 16.90 25.53 -11.27
CA ASP A 503 18.14 26.17 -10.83
C ASP A 503 19.37 25.49 -11.46
N ILE A 504 19.38 24.16 -11.58
CA ILE A 504 20.45 23.43 -12.28
C ILE A 504 20.45 23.76 -13.78
N LEU A 505 19.28 23.84 -14.43
CA LEU A 505 19.19 24.19 -15.84
C LEU A 505 19.62 25.63 -16.12
N ALA A 506 19.30 26.56 -15.22
CA ALA A 506 19.62 27.98 -15.38
C ALA A 506 21.07 28.31 -14.98
N GLY A 507 21.53 27.78 -13.85
CA GLY A 507 22.79 28.15 -13.20
C GLY A 507 23.92 27.13 -13.33
N GLY A 508 23.62 25.92 -13.82
CA GLY A 508 24.60 24.82 -13.88
C GLY A 508 25.83 25.16 -14.71
N ALA A 509 25.67 25.91 -15.80
CA ALA A 509 26.78 26.35 -16.65
C ALA A 509 27.57 27.55 -16.10
N VAL A 510 27.03 28.27 -15.10
CA VAL A 510 27.61 29.51 -14.56
C VAL A 510 28.39 29.24 -13.29
N SER A 511 27.78 28.54 -12.33
CA SER A 511 28.37 28.24 -11.01
C SER A 511 28.35 26.75 -10.65
N GLY A 512 27.80 25.89 -11.51
CA GLY A 512 27.53 24.49 -11.16
C GLY A 512 26.26 24.28 -10.33
N ALA A 513 25.48 25.35 -10.10
CA ALA A 513 24.21 25.36 -9.38
C ALA A 513 24.25 24.51 -8.11
N CYS A 514 25.16 24.86 -7.20
CA CYS A 514 25.40 24.03 -6.04
C CYS A 514 24.36 24.20 -4.96
N MET A 515 24.07 25.46 -4.64
CA MET A 515 23.04 25.92 -3.70
C MET A 515 23.16 25.36 -2.28
N ASN A 516 24.18 24.53 -2.01
CA ASN A 516 24.33 23.71 -0.82
C ASN A 516 25.82 23.58 -0.44
N PRO A 517 26.24 24.21 0.68
CA PRO A 517 27.62 24.12 1.14
C PRO A 517 28.08 22.69 1.46
N ALA A 518 27.21 21.82 1.99
CA ALA A 518 27.55 20.42 2.30
C ALA A 518 27.76 19.58 1.03
N ARG A 519 26.95 19.83 -0.01
CA ARG A 519 27.12 19.22 -1.35
C ARG A 519 28.44 19.62 -1.99
N ALA A 520 28.89 20.86 -1.79
CA ALA A 520 30.19 21.33 -2.28
C ALA A 520 31.36 20.75 -1.46
N PHE A 521 31.22 20.72 -0.14
CA PHE A 521 32.29 20.39 0.80
C PHE A 521 32.75 18.93 0.69
N GLY A 522 31.83 17.99 0.64
CA GLY A 522 32.17 16.55 0.61
C GLY A 522 33.12 16.18 -0.54
N PRO A 523 32.75 16.45 -1.80
CA PRO A 523 33.63 16.19 -2.93
C PRO A 523 34.93 17.02 -2.91
N ALA A 524 34.93 18.25 -2.39
CA ALA A 524 36.14 19.08 -2.25
C ALA A 524 37.19 18.39 -1.37
N VAL A 525 36.76 17.82 -0.24
CA VAL A 525 37.63 17.07 0.67
C VAL A 525 38.13 15.79 0.03
N VAL A 526 37.23 15.01 -0.59
CA VAL A 526 37.56 13.68 -1.17
C VAL A 526 38.45 13.77 -2.42
N ALA A 527 38.32 14.85 -3.19
CA ALA A 527 39.14 15.15 -4.37
C ALA A 527 40.36 16.03 -4.05
N ASN A 528 40.49 16.50 -2.80
CA ASN A 528 41.48 17.48 -2.35
C ASN A 528 41.56 18.74 -3.26
N HIS A 529 40.40 19.28 -3.61
CA HIS A 529 40.28 20.43 -4.51
C HIS A 529 39.54 21.58 -3.81
N TRP A 530 40.24 22.71 -3.64
CA TRP A 530 39.76 23.85 -2.84
C TRP A 530 39.70 25.17 -3.63
N ALA A 531 40.02 25.16 -4.92
CA ALA A 531 39.99 26.37 -5.73
C ALA A 531 38.57 26.97 -5.76
N PHE A 532 38.47 28.27 -5.48
CA PHE A 532 37.21 29.03 -5.44
C PHE A 532 36.09 28.45 -4.55
N HIS A 533 36.40 27.49 -3.67
CA HIS A 533 35.40 26.75 -2.88
C HIS A 533 34.58 27.64 -1.95
N TRP A 534 35.16 28.76 -1.49
CA TRP A 534 34.50 29.75 -0.63
C TRP A 534 33.23 30.33 -1.25
N ILE A 535 33.09 30.33 -2.58
CA ILE A 535 31.89 30.78 -3.30
C ILE A 535 30.66 29.98 -2.87
N TYR A 536 30.82 28.68 -2.69
CA TYR A 536 29.74 27.76 -2.29
C TYR A 536 29.37 27.82 -0.81
N TRP A 537 30.10 28.64 -0.05
CA TRP A 537 29.71 29.05 1.30
C TRP A 537 29.06 30.43 1.26
N LEU A 538 29.75 31.41 0.66
CA LEU A 538 29.29 32.79 0.67
C LEU A 538 27.97 32.96 -0.08
N GLY A 539 27.86 32.42 -1.31
CA GLY A 539 26.68 32.57 -2.14
C GLY A 539 25.41 31.99 -1.48
N PRO A 540 25.39 30.70 -1.12
CA PRO A 540 24.23 30.09 -0.49
C PRO A 540 23.83 30.73 0.85
N LEU A 541 24.80 31.11 1.70
CA LEU A 541 24.49 31.76 2.97
C LEU A 541 23.90 33.16 2.75
N LEU A 542 24.42 33.95 1.81
CA LEU A 542 23.81 35.24 1.45
C LEU A 542 22.39 35.06 0.88
N GLY A 543 22.14 34.05 0.05
CA GLY A 543 20.80 33.72 -0.44
C GLY A 543 19.83 33.38 0.70
N SER A 544 20.27 32.62 1.69
CA SER A 544 19.44 32.30 2.88
C SER A 544 19.12 33.54 3.74
N LEU A 545 20.07 34.47 3.86
CA LEU A 545 19.87 35.75 4.55
C LEU A 545 18.84 36.63 3.84
N LEU A 546 18.88 36.67 2.51
CA LEU A 546 17.89 37.40 1.70
C LEU A 546 16.48 36.85 1.90
N VAL A 547 16.30 35.53 1.89
CA VAL A 547 14.99 34.91 2.16
C VAL A 547 14.51 35.23 3.58
N GLY A 548 15.38 35.13 4.58
CA GLY A 548 15.05 35.50 5.95
C GLY A 548 14.60 36.96 6.08
N ALA A 549 15.26 37.88 5.36
CA ALA A 549 14.86 39.29 5.33
C ALA A 549 13.51 39.50 4.60
N LEU A 550 13.32 38.89 3.43
CA LEU A 550 12.10 39.02 2.62
C LEU A 550 10.86 38.49 3.36
N VAL A 551 10.97 37.34 4.01
CA VAL A 551 9.84 36.75 4.74
C VAL A 551 9.50 37.57 5.98
N ARG A 552 10.49 38.06 6.73
CA ARG A 552 10.27 38.93 7.90
C ARG A 552 9.70 40.30 7.54
N ASP A 553 10.10 40.88 6.41
CA ASP A 553 9.55 42.14 5.92
C ASP A 553 8.09 41.99 5.48
N ALA A 554 7.77 40.88 4.80
CA ALA A 554 6.39 40.52 4.45
C ALA A 554 5.51 40.31 5.70
N GLU A 555 6.05 39.73 6.78
CA GLU A 555 5.37 39.61 8.08
C GLU A 555 5.09 40.98 8.73
N ALA A 556 6.07 41.88 8.71
CA ALA A 556 5.94 43.22 9.28
C ALA A 556 4.86 44.06 8.55
N GLY A 557 4.70 43.88 7.24
CA GLY A 557 3.68 44.56 6.44
C GLY A 557 2.25 44.01 6.58
N ALA A 558 2.08 42.75 7.00
CA ALA A 558 0.79 42.05 7.04
C ALA A 558 0.00 42.20 8.36
N GLY A 559 0.59 42.83 9.39
CA GLY A 559 -0.09 43.11 10.68
C GLY A 559 -0.44 41.87 11.54
N HIS A 560 -0.10 40.67 11.07
CA HIS A 560 -0.32 39.41 11.77
C HIS A 560 0.89 38.49 11.59
N PRO A 561 1.39 37.83 12.66
CA PRO A 561 2.50 36.89 12.55
C PRO A 561 2.12 35.73 11.62
N VAL A 562 3.03 35.34 10.72
CA VAL A 562 2.89 34.09 9.98
C VAL A 562 2.95 32.96 11.00
N ALA A 563 1.93 32.11 10.99
CA ALA A 563 1.94 30.90 11.78
C ALA A 563 2.93 29.93 11.10
N LEU A 564 3.90 29.43 11.86
CA LEU A 564 5.03 28.68 11.35
C LEU A 564 4.99 27.28 11.93
N VAL A 565 5.15 26.28 11.07
CA VAL A 565 5.31 24.90 11.53
C VAL A 565 6.79 24.68 11.83
N PRO A 566 7.14 24.30 13.08
CA PRO A 566 8.51 23.95 13.39
C PRO A 566 8.93 22.75 12.56
N LEU A 567 10.11 22.84 11.95
CA LEU A 567 10.79 21.73 11.28
C LEU A 567 11.48 20.77 12.28
N VAL A 568 11.14 20.90 13.57
CA VAL A 568 11.76 20.24 14.72
C VAL A 568 10.87 19.05 15.12
N PRO A 569 11.41 17.96 15.71
CA PRO A 569 10.67 16.71 15.87
C PRO A 569 9.30 16.91 16.49
N GLY A 570 8.30 16.21 15.92
CA GLY A 570 7.08 15.89 16.63
C GLY A 570 7.47 15.37 18.02
N LYS A 571 6.82 15.92 19.05
CA LYS A 571 6.97 15.47 20.42
C LYS A 571 6.99 13.94 20.44
N PHE A 572 7.98 13.37 21.11
CA PHE A 572 7.83 12.02 21.68
C PHE A 572 6.52 12.00 22.45
N CYS A 573 5.47 11.46 21.83
CA CYS A 573 4.32 10.96 22.55
C CYS A 573 4.79 9.64 23.19
N ILE A 574 5.60 9.75 24.25
CA ILE A 574 5.48 8.79 25.33
C ILE A 574 4.01 8.88 25.71
N ALA A 575 3.28 7.79 25.50
CA ALA A 575 1.91 7.66 25.95
C ALA A 575 1.83 8.18 27.39
N ARG A 576 1.24 9.37 27.57
CA ARG A 576 0.69 9.79 28.86
C ARG A 576 -0.49 8.85 29.08
N TYR A 577 -0.19 7.70 29.67
CA TYR A 577 -1.20 6.91 30.35
C TYR A 577 -1.91 7.85 31.33
N CYS A 578 -3.23 7.82 31.27
CA CYS A 578 -4.13 8.53 32.14
C CYS A 578 -3.68 8.41 33.61
N THR A 579 -3.19 9.50 34.20
CA THR A 579 -3.22 9.66 35.65
C THR A 579 -4.44 10.52 35.98
N GLY A 580 -5.45 9.88 36.55
CA GLY A 580 -6.55 10.57 37.21
C GLY A 580 -6.07 11.49 38.34
N PRO A 581 -6.95 12.36 38.86
CA PRO A 581 -6.57 13.37 39.82
C PRO A 581 -6.26 12.73 41.18
N GLY A 582 -5.03 12.92 41.67
CA GLY A 582 -4.67 12.60 43.05
C GLY A 582 -3.44 11.71 43.19
N SER A 583 -2.25 12.32 43.20
CA SER A 583 -1.18 11.96 44.15
C SER A 583 -0.03 12.95 44.02
N THR A 584 0.50 13.32 45.18
CA THR A 584 1.52 14.34 45.45
C THR A 584 2.90 13.92 44.95
N ALA A 585 3.61 14.82 44.29
CA ALA A 585 5.03 14.67 43.95
C ALA A 585 5.92 14.81 45.21
N PRO A 586 7.02 14.04 45.33
CA PRO A 586 8.16 14.46 46.13
C PRO A 586 9.28 15.03 45.24
N SER A 587 9.80 16.16 45.70
CA SER A 587 11.03 16.82 45.24
C SER A 587 12.26 15.95 45.46
N LEU A 588 13.26 16.03 44.59
CA LEU A 588 14.67 16.01 45.00
C LEU A 588 15.55 16.72 43.96
N ALA A 589 16.35 17.63 44.49
CA ALA A 589 17.31 18.50 43.81
C ALA A 589 18.60 17.73 43.44
N GLY A 590 19.45 18.33 42.57
CA GLY A 590 20.63 17.72 41.92
C GLY A 590 21.88 17.57 42.81
N PRO A 591 23.14 17.82 42.36
CA PRO A 591 23.70 18.08 41.01
C PRO A 591 25.05 17.34 40.69
N GLY A 592 25.55 17.44 39.44
CA GLY A 592 26.99 17.70 39.15
C GLY A 592 27.91 16.63 38.51
N PHE A 593 28.55 17.04 37.39
CA PHE A 593 29.92 16.70 36.89
C PHE A 593 30.21 15.24 36.43
N LEU A 594 31.12 14.91 35.50
CA LEU A 594 32.25 15.58 34.83
C LEU A 594 32.61 14.79 33.55
N LEU A 595 33.19 15.46 32.55
CA LEU A 595 33.98 14.85 31.48
C LEU A 595 35.19 14.11 32.08
N ASP A 596 35.60 12.99 31.48
CA ASP A 596 37.03 12.65 31.34
C ASP A 596 37.23 11.72 30.14
N GLY A 597 38.20 12.08 29.30
CA GLY A 597 38.61 11.33 28.12
C GLY A 597 39.67 10.28 28.43
N LEU A 598 39.90 9.39 27.46
CA LEU A 598 41.12 8.59 27.41
C LEU A 598 41.64 8.48 25.97
N LEU A 599 42.86 8.98 25.83
CA LEU A 599 43.72 9.07 24.67
C LEU A 599 44.43 7.74 24.38
N LEU A 600 44.69 7.53 23.08
CA LEU A 600 45.92 7.01 22.45
C LEU A 600 46.50 5.64 22.82
N GLY A 601 46.81 4.85 21.79
CA GLY A 601 47.91 3.88 21.81
C GLY A 601 47.82 2.78 20.74
N PRO A 602 48.71 2.74 19.73
CA PRO A 602 48.75 1.75 18.64
C PRO A 602 49.69 0.56 18.96
N GLU A 603 49.93 -0.31 17.96
CA GLU A 603 50.85 -1.49 17.92
C GLU A 603 50.23 -2.82 18.40
N VAL A 604 50.38 -4.00 17.77
CA VAL A 604 51.30 -4.57 16.75
C VAL A 604 50.62 -5.91 16.33
N LEU A 605 50.44 -6.26 15.05
CA LEU A 605 51.38 -6.94 14.15
C LEU A 605 50.76 -7.01 12.74
#